data_AF-A0A351CD01-F1
#
_entry.id   AF-A0A351CD01-F1
#
_cell.length_a   1.000
_cell.length_b   1.000
_cell.length_c   1.000
_cell.angle_alpha   90.00
_cell.angle_beta   90.00
_cell.angle_gamma   90.00
#
_symmetry.space_group_name_H-M   'P 1'
#
loop_
_entity.id
_entity.type
_entity.pdbx_description
1 polymer ?
#
loop_
_entity_poly.entity_id
_entity_poly.type
_entity_poly.pdbx_seq_one_letter_code
_entity_poly.pdbx_strand_id
1 'polypeptide(L)' 'MPIYEYECSNCGRIDEIIQKFSDKPLTKCRHCS' A
#
# COMPACT_ATOMS: atom_id res chain seq x y z
N MET A 1 6.44 -13.92 -4.08
CA MET A 1 5.16 -13.39 -3.57
C MET A 1 4.84 -12.13 -4.35
N PRO A 2 3.57 -11.84 -4.70
CA PRO A 2 3.23 -10.61 -5.41
C PRO A 2 3.59 -9.39 -4.55
N ILE A 3 4.24 -8.43 -5.18
CA ILE A 3 4.53 -7.12 -4.60
C ILE A 3 3.41 -6.20 -5.10
N TYR A 4 2.76 -5.51 -4.16
CA TYR A 4 1.75 -4.52 -4.47
C TYR A 4 2.32 -3.15 -4.21
N GLU A 5 2.12 -2.27 -5.19
CA GLU A 5 2.49 -0.88 -5.11
C GLU A 5 1.24 -0.06 -4.81
N TYR A 6 1.27 0.71 -3.73
CA TYR A 6 0.17 1.56 -3.30
C TYR A 6 0.59 3.02 -3.37
N GLU A 7 -0.08 3.81 -4.19
CA GLU A 7 0.09 5.26 -4.24
C GLU A 7 -0.96 5.94 -3.36
N CYS A 8 -0.52 6.75 -2.41
CA CYS A 8 -1.41 7.55 -1.58
C CYS A 8 -1.90 8.78 -2.32
N SER A 9 -3.20 8.92 -2.53
CA SER A 9 -3.79 10.08 -3.19
C SER A 9 -3.66 11.40 -2.41
N ASN A 10 -3.37 11.36 -1.11
CA ASN A 10 -3.29 12.56 -0.26
C ASN A 10 -1.88 13.15 -0.18
N CYS A 11 -0.85 12.29 -0.08
CA CYS A 11 0.55 12.74 0.01
C CYS A 11 1.40 12.38 -1.22
N GLY A 12 0.86 11.62 -2.19
CA GLY A 12 1.57 11.20 -3.40
C GLY A 12 2.70 10.19 -3.15
N ARG A 13 2.78 9.60 -1.95
CA ARG A 13 3.82 8.61 -1.65
C ARG A 13 3.44 7.24 -2.18
N ILE A 14 4.45 6.55 -2.69
CA ILE A 14 4.36 5.19 -3.18
C ILE A 14 4.92 4.25 -2.11
N ASP A 15 4.11 3.27 -1.69
CA ASP A 15 4.48 2.21 -0.76
C ASP A 15 4.52 0.87 -1.49
N GLU A 16 5.70 0.26 -1.51
CA GLU A 16 5.90 -1.10 -2.03
C GLU A 16 5.79 -2.10 -0.89
N ILE A 17 4.75 -2.94 -0.92
CA ILE A 17 4.53 -3.92 0.14
C ILE A 17 4.33 -5.31 -0.44
N ILE A 18 5.00 -6.28 0.20
CA ILE A 18 4.85 -7.69 -0.13
C ILE A 18 3.57 -8.18 0.56
N GLN A 19 2.55 -8.50 -0.22
CA GLN A 19 1.27 -8.97 0.31
C GLN A 19 0.97 -10.38 -0.19
N LYS A 20 0.29 -11.19 0.64
CA LYS A 20 -0.31 -12.43 0.13
C LYS A 20 -1.57 -12.06 -0.65
N PHE A 21 -1.87 -12.81 -1.69
CA PHE A 21 -3.11 -12.61 -2.47
C PHE A 21 -4.39 -12.70 -1.60
N SER A 22 -4.35 -13.46 -0.50
CA SER A 22 -5.48 -13.62 0.42
C SER A 22 -5.60 -12.52 1.47
N ASP A 23 -4.60 -11.64 1.61
CA ASP A 23 -4.66 -10.53 2.56
C ASP A 23 -5.46 -9.37 1.97
N LYS A 24 -6.15 -8.62 2.83
CA LYS A 24 -6.96 -7.47 2.39
C LYS A 24 -6.06 -6.32 1.90
N PRO A 25 -6.45 -5.60 0.84
CA PRO A 25 -5.67 -4.47 0.33
C PRO A 25 -5.51 -3.37 1.39
N LEU A 26 -4.37 -2.67 1.36
CA LEU A 26 -4.16 -1.53 2.26
C LEU A 26 -5.03 -0.35 1.84
N THR A 27 -5.84 0.14 2.77
CA THR A 27 -6.71 1.32 2.60
C THR A 27 -6.24 2.53 3.38
N LYS A 28 -5.25 2.35 4.26
CA LYS A 28 -4.64 3.43 5.04
C LYS A 28 -3.19 3.59 4.62
N CYS A 29 -2.85 4.81 4.20
CA CYS A 29 -1.46 5.18 4.01
C CYS A 29 -0.78 5.27 5.37
N ARG A 30 0.38 4.62 5.52
CA ARG A 30 1.15 4.62 6.77
C ARG A 30 1.96 5.90 6.98
N HIS A 31 2.07 6.73 5.95
CA HIS A 31 2.81 8.00 5.97
C HIS A 31 1.93 9.22 6.22
N CYS A 32 0.61 9.10 6.02
CA CYS A 32 -0.32 10.15 6.39
C CYS A 32 -0.66 10.01 7.87
N SER A 33 -0.29 11.03 8.65
CA SER A 33 -0.73 11.22 10.04
C SER A 33 -2.24 11.40 10.14
#